data_AF-A0A917NYM2-F1
#
_entry.id   AF-A0A917NYM2-F1
#
_cell.length_a   1.000
_cell.length_b   1.000
_cell.length_c   1.000
_cell.angle_alpha   90.00
_cell.angle_beta   90.00
_cell.angle_gamma   90.00
#
_symmetry.space_group_name_H-M   'P 1'
#
loop_
_entity.id
_entity.type
_entity.pdbx_description
1 polymer ?
#
loop_
_entity_poly.entity_id
_entity_poly.type
_entity_poly.pdbx_seq_one_letter_code
_entity_poly.pdbx_strand_id
1 'polypeptide(L)'
;MTRTTPPRPLELAEVFPELARMSRNVTRLHPRAGLPTVEDSSVGGPLLWPQDEPWPMCTRSHEVYEVVELEAVRAAHHLTVARWSRPEDEPPTPEEQSLLSRNKPKKTDSPHTDPVPLLPVAQLYARDVPGLPCPDGANLLQILWCPFMDHDDDVPAVHVRWRSADQVTAFLSPPPEPPVIEREDYWPAPCVLHPEQVTEYPAPEQLPAAVSARVDAWQEDTGHHYTEFAVAPGWKAGGWGVVSSDEDDAADPPRCGCGAVTAPLFTVGLSEWNEDDEGGWRPLEDADADDRRCYPPVGDPTGIELGDEELQIYYCPESYEHPPVTVRVYRLL
;
A
#
# COMPACT_ATOMS: atom_id res chain seq x y z
N MET A 1 -4.64 -11.41 14.94
CA MET A 1 -4.18 -12.81 14.88
C MET A 1 -2.97 -12.84 13.97
N THR A 2 -1.95 -13.64 14.24
CA THR A 2 -0.78 -13.73 13.36
C THR A 2 -1.20 -14.10 11.93
N ARG A 3 -0.41 -13.68 10.94
CA ARG A 3 -0.50 -14.13 9.56
C ARG A 3 0.83 -14.72 9.15
N THR A 4 0.78 -15.93 8.62
CA THR A 4 1.96 -16.75 8.38
C THR A 4 1.97 -17.23 6.94
N THR A 5 2.96 -16.80 6.17
CA THR A 5 3.24 -17.30 4.82
C THR A 5 3.61 -18.78 4.91
N PRO A 6 3.00 -19.68 4.12
CA PRO A 6 3.32 -21.10 4.14
C PRO A 6 4.77 -21.37 3.71
N PRO A 7 5.30 -22.58 3.99
CA PRO A 7 6.58 -23.01 3.44
C PRO A 7 6.59 -22.85 1.90
N ARG A 8 7.70 -22.35 1.36
CA ARG A 8 7.78 -22.08 -0.08
C ARG A 8 7.59 -23.36 -0.89
N PRO A 9 6.71 -23.34 -1.90
CA PRO A 9 6.54 -24.50 -2.78
C PRO A 9 7.80 -24.76 -3.63
N LEU A 10 8.61 -23.73 -3.86
CA LEU A 10 9.88 -23.78 -4.58
C LEU A 10 10.96 -22.97 -3.87
N GLU A 11 12.10 -23.60 -3.58
CA GLU A 11 13.28 -22.93 -3.05
C GLU A 11 14.11 -22.32 -4.19
N LEU A 12 13.83 -21.06 -4.55
CA LEU A 12 14.49 -20.37 -5.66
C LEU A 12 16.02 -20.37 -5.58
N ALA A 13 16.59 -20.32 -4.37
CA ALA A 13 18.04 -20.34 -4.19
C ALA A 13 18.68 -21.70 -4.52
N GLU A 14 17.91 -22.79 -4.56
CA GLU A 14 18.39 -24.09 -5.06
C GLU A 14 18.43 -24.12 -6.60
N VAL A 15 17.49 -23.44 -7.25
CA VAL A 15 17.43 -23.30 -8.72
C VAL A 15 18.46 -22.30 -9.23
N PHE A 16 18.59 -21.16 -8.54
CA PHE A 16 19.49 -20.06 -8.84
C PHE A 16 20.34 -19.73 -7.60
N PRO A 17 21.48 -20.43 -7.41
CA PRO A 17 22.33 -20.25 -6.23
C PRO A 17 22.82 -18.81 -5.98
N GLU A 18 22.88 -17.99 -7.03
CA GLU A 18 23.22 -16.58 -6.95
C GLU A 18 22.27 -15.77 -6.04
N LEU A 19 20.99 -16.17 -5.99
CA LEU A 19 19.95 -15.50 -5.21
C LEU A 19 20.21 -15.58 -3.71
N ALA A 20 20.94 -16.59 -3.23
CA ALA A 20 21.26 -16.73 -1.81
C ALA A 20 22.04 -15.51 -1.24
N ARG A 21 22.73 -14.75 -2.09
CA ARG A 21 23.44 -13.50 -1.71
C ARG A 21 22.63 -12.24 -1.98
N MET A 22 21.48 -12.38 -2.63
CA MET A 22 20.57 -11.30 -3.02
C MET A 22 19.27 -11.36 -2.21
N SER A 23 19.16 -12.23 -1.21
CA SER A 23 18.03 -12.25 -0.30
C SER A 23 17.99 -10.97 0.54
N ARG A 24 16.79 -10.42 0.72
CA ARG A 24 16.50 -9.38 1.70
C ARG A 24 15.37 -9.84 2.59
N ASN A 25 15.37 -9.34 3.82
CA ASN A 25 14.20 -9.42 4.66
C ASN A 25 13.25 -8.30 4.28
N VAL A 26 11.98 -8.64 4.10
CA VAL A 26 10.89 -7.71 3.90
C VAL A 26 9.81 -8.01 4.93
N THR A 27 9.11 -6.98 5.40
CA THR A 27 8.01 -7.17 6.34
C THR A 27 6.70 -7.01 5.59
N ARG A 28 5.99 -8.13 5.36
CA ARG A 28 4.60 -8.12 4.89
C ARG A 28 3.71 -7.62 6.01
N LEU A 29 2.72 -6.79 5.70
CA LEU A 29 1.92 -6.09 6.71
C LEU A 29 0.55 -6.73 6.95
N HIS A 30 0.10 -7.58 6.02
CA HIS A 30 -1.15 -8.34 6.11
C HIS A 30 -2.33 -7.54 6.70
N PRO A 31 -2.79 -6.46 6.02
CA PRO A 31 -3.89 -5.66 6.54
C PRO A 31 -5.15 -6.51 6.70
N ARG A 32 -5.90 -6.37 7.79
CA ARG A 32 -7.21 -7.01 7.96
C ARG A 32 -8.21 -5.98 8.47
N ALA A 33 -9.43 -6.03 7.92
CA ALA A 33 -10.51 -5.09 8.29
C ALA A 33 -10.68 -5.04 9.82
N GLY A 34 -10.71 -3.82 10.36
CA GLY A 34 -10.74 -3.62 11.81
C GLY A 34 -10.99 -2.17 12.19
N LEU A 35 -10.93 -1.90 13.50
CA LEU A 35 -11.10 -0.55 14.05
C LEU A 35 -9.80 -0.13 14.75
N PRO A 36 -8.74 0.20 13.99
CA PRO A 36 -7.47 0.61 14.57
C PRO A 36 -7.59 1.92 15.34
N THR A 37 -6.75 2.07 16.35
CA THR A 37 -6.56 3.29 17.14
C THR A 37 -5.24 3.96 16.78
N VAL A 38 -5.00 5.15 17.34
CA VAL A 38 -3.71 5.85 17.18
C VAL A 38 -2.54 5.08 17.78
N GLU A 39 -2.78 4.10 18.65
CA GLU A 39 -1.74 3.26 19.26
C GLU A 39 -1.34 2.06 18.38
N ASP A 40 -2.10 1.80 17.30
CA ASP A 40 -1.88 0.65 16.43
C ASP A 40 -1.06 1.02 15.20
N SER A 41 -0.24 0.08 14.74
CA SER A 41 0.19 0.07 13.34
C SER A 41 -1.01 -0.30 12.46
N SER A 42 -1.37 0.56 11.52
CA SER A 42 -2.62 0.47 10.77
C SER A 42 -2.52 1.05 9.37
N VAL A 43 -3.47 0.65 8.52
CA VAL A 43 -3.77 1.27 7.22
C VAL A 43 -5.17 1.88 7.31
N GLY A 44 -5.37 3.08 6.75
CA GLY A 44 -6.65 3.80 6.79
C GLY A 44 -7.15 4.21 8.19
N GLY A 45 -6.35 3.96 9.23
CA GLY A 45 -6.65 4.28 10.61
C GLY A 45 -6.32 5.72 11.01
N PRO A 46 -6.70 6.14 12.23
CA PRO A 46 -6.34 7.45 12.75
C PRO A 46 -4.84 7.55 13.01
N LEU A 47 -4.25 8.69 12.66
CA LEU A 47 -2.84 8.97 12.94
C LEU A 47 -2.66 9.57 14.34
N LEU A 48 -1.60 9.16 15.05
CA LEU A 48 -1.10 9.85 16.22
C LEU A 48 -0.49 11.19 15.79
N TRP A 49 -1.34 12.21 15.65
CA TRP A 49 -0.96 13.53 15.17
C TRP A 49 -1.02 14.57 16.30
N PRO A 50 0.02 15.37 16.57
CA PRO A 50 0.02 16.33 17.67
C PRO A 50 -1.04 17.42 17.47
N GLN A 51 -1.72 17.82 18.53
CA GLN A 51 -2.77 18.83 18.46
C GLN A 51 -2.27 20.18 17.93
N ASP A 52 -1.03 20.55 18.24
CA ASP A 52 -0.43 21.84 17.90
C ASP A 52 0.32 21.83 16.56
N GLU A 53 0.39 20.68 15.88
CA GLU A 53 1.02 20.54 14.57
C GLU A 53 -0.04 20.68 13.46
N PRO A 54 0.10 21.64 12.52
CA PRO A 54 -0.83 21.76 11.40
C PRO A 54 -0.90 20.48 10.58
N TRP A 55 -2.12 20.05 10.23
CA TRP A 55 -2.31 18.95 9.30
C TRP A 55 -1.77 19.32 7.91
N PRO A 56 -1.05 18.42 7.22
CA PRO A 56 -0.53 18.71 5.89
C PRO A 56 -1.69 18.86 4.89
N MET A 57 -1.54 19.85 4.01
CA MET A 57 -2.53 20.20 2.98
C MET A 57 -1.87 20.11 1.61
N CYS A 58 -2.56 19.57 0.61
CA CYS A 58 -2.18 19.75 -0.78
C CYS A 58 -2.67 21.11 -1.26
N THR A 59 -1.78 21.91 -1.84
CA THR A 59 -2.10 23.24 -2.40
C THR A 59 -1.89 23.30 -3.92
N ARG A 60 -1.74 22.14 -4.57
CA ARG A 60 -1.55 22.04 -6.02
C ARG A 60 -2.90 22.23 -6.73
N SER A 61 -2.84 22.58 -8.00
CA SER A 61 -4.01 22.62 -8.89
C SER A 61 -4.26 21.19 -9.39
N HIS A 62 -5.52 20.76 -9.45
CA HIS A 62 -5.90 19.42 -9.91
C HIS A 62 -6.89 19.54 -11.08
N GLU A 63 -6.53 19.06 -12.26
CA GLU A 63 -7.36 18.98 -13.46
C GLU A 63 -8.33 17.80 -13.40
N VAL A 64 -9.27 17.87 -12.45
CA VAL A 64 -10.27 16.81 -12.23
C VAL A 64 -11.66 17.23 -12.68
N TYR A 65 -12.41 16.28 -13.24
CA TYR A 65 -13.76 16.54 -13.79
C TYR A 65 -14.87 15.92 -12.96
N GLU A 66 -14.55 14.90 -12.15
CA GLU A 66 -15.48 14.23 -11.26
C GLU A 66 -14.82 13.99 -9.90
N VAL A 67 -15.62 14.04 -8.84
CA VAL A 67 -15.21 13.77 -7.46
C VAL A 67 -16.31 13.00 -6.74
N VAL A 68 -15.94 12.31 -5.66
CA VAL A 68 -16.86 11.65 -4.73
C VAL A 68 -16.73 12.25 -3.33
N GLU A 69 -17.84 12.33 -2.60
CA GLU A 69 -17.84 12.78 -1.20
C GLU A 69 -17.19 11.69 -0.31
N LEU A 70 -16.13 12.04 0.44
CA LEU A 70 -15.43 11.06 1.31
C LEU A 70 -16.38 10.41 2.33
N GLU A 71 -17.30 11.18 2.91
CA GLU A 71 -18.31 10.66 3.83
C GLU A 71 -19.26 9.66 3.15
N ALA A 72 -19.62 9.89 1.89
CA ALA A 72 -20.48 8.99 1.13
C ALA A 72 -19.76 7.68 0.79
N VAL A 73 -18.47 7.73 0.43
CA VAL A 73 -17.61 6.56 0.21
C VAL A 73 -17.58 5.69 1.47
N ARG A 74 -17.26 6.29 2.63
CA ARG A 74 -17.20 5.59 3.92
C ARG A 74 -18.55 5.00 4.33
N ALA A 75 -19.64 5.76 4.16
CA ALA A 75 -20.99 5.29 4.48
C ALA A 75 -21.41 4.12 3.58
N ALA A 76 -21.09 4.19 2.28
CA ALA A 76 -21.34 3.10 1.34
C ALA A 76 -20.53 1.85 1.72
N HIS A 77 -19.25 1.99 2.03
CA HIS A 77 -18.41 0.88 2.48
C HIS A 77 -18.96 0.19 3.73
N HIS A 78 -19.25 0.95 4.80
CA HIS A 78 -19.83 0.38 6.04
C HIS A 78 -21.17 -0.31 5.79
N LEU A 79 -22.01 0.27 4.93
CA LEU A 79 -23.27 -0.34 4.55
C LEU A 79 -23.03 -1.66 3.79
N THR A 80 -22.13 -1.68 2.81
CA THR A 80 -21.81 -2.90 2.05
C THR A 80 -21.27 -3.99 2.98
N VAL A 81 -20.38 -3.68 3.91
CA VAL A 81 -19.91 -4.61 4.95
C VAL A 81 -21.08 -5.14 5.80
N ALA A 82 -21.97 -4.27 6.28
CA ALA A 82 -23.12 -4.67 7.09
C ALA A 82 -24.15 -5.51 6.31
N ARG A 83 -24.31 -5.24 5.01
CA ARG A 83 -25.16 -6.04 4.12
C ARG A 83 -24.58 -7.40 3.82
N TRP A 84 -23.25 -7.55 3.81
CA TRP A 84 -22.59 -8.79 3.46
C TRP A 84 -23.00 -9.99 4.35
N SER A 85 -23.38 -9.71 5.60
CA SER A 85 -23.90 -10.74 6.53
C SER A 85 -25.37 -11.13 6.30
N ARG A 86 -26.06 -10.51 5.32
CA ARG A 86 -27.48 -10.74 5.01
C ARG A 86 -27.63 -11.65 3.78
N PRO A 87 -28.82 -12.25 3.55
CA PRO A 87 -29.08 -13.02 2.34
C PRO A 87 -28.86 -12.20 1.06
N GLU A 88 -28.20 -12.78 0.06
CA GLU A 88 -27.88 -12.11 -1.22
C GLU A 88 -29.11 -11.59 -1.97
N ASP A 89 -30.26 -12.26 -1.80
CA ASP A 89 -31.53 -11.91 -2.43
C ASP A 89 -32.29 -10.80 -1.69
N GLU A 90 -31.81 -10.35 -0.52
CA GLU A 90 -32.38 -9.23 0.21
C GLU A 90 -32.02 -7.91 -0.49
N PRO A 91 -32.99 -7.19 -1.10
CA PRO A 91 -32.71 -5.94 -1.79
C PRO A 91 -32.39 -4.81 -0.78
N PRO A 92 -31.71 -3.73 -1.20
CA PRO A 92 -31.56 -2.58 -0.34
C PRO A 92 -32.89 -1.92 0.02
N THR A 93 -33.02 -1.55 1.29
CA THR A 93 -34.12 -0.66 1.71
C THR A 93 -33.98 0.69 0.98
N PRO A 94 -35.06 1.49 0.87
CA PRO A 94 -34.98 2.81 0.25
C PRO A 94 -33.93 3.74 0.89
N GLU A 95 -33.72 3.63 2.21
CA GLU A 95 -32.69 4.39 2.93
C GLU A 95 -31.28 3.94 2.55
N GLU A 96 -31.04 2.63 2.52
CA GLU A 96 -29.76 2.05 2.08
C GLU A 96 -29.46 2.40 0.61
N GLN A 97 -30.47 2.33 -0.27
CA GLN A 97 -30.34 2.73 -1.66
C GLN A 97 -30.02 4.22 -1.82
N SER A 98 -30.58 5.07 -0.94
CA SER A 98 -30.27 6.49 -0.91
C SER A 98 -28.82 6.74 -0.50
N LEU A 99 -28.27 5.97 0.46
CA LEU A 99 -26.86 6.09 0.86
C LEU A 99 -25.92 5.62 -0.26
N LEU A 100 -26.17 4.46 -0.84
CA LEU A 100 -25.36 3.93 -1.95
C LEU A 100 -25.36 4.86 -3.16
N SER A 101 -26.49 5.54 -3.44
CA SER A 101 -26.56 6.47 -4.57
C SER A 101 -25.83 7.81 -4.34
N ARG A 102 -25.50 8.17 -3.09
CA ARG A 102 -24.65 9.34 -2.79
C ARG A 102 -23.19 9.10 -3.19
N ASN A 103 -22.73 7.85 -3.16
CA ASN A 103 -21.38 7.44 -3.53
C ASN A 103 -21.18 7.33 -5.06
N LYS A 104 -21.79 8.24 -5.82
CA LYS A 104 -21.60 8.31 -7.27
C LYS A 104 -20.71 9.51 -7.59
N PRO A 105 -19.76 9.38 -8.53
CA PRO A 105 -18.99 10.52 -9.02
C PRO A 105 -19.90 11.67 -9.45
N LYS A 106 -19.54 12.88 -9.05
CA LYS A 106 -20.25 14.12 -9.35
C LYS A 106 -19.30 15.06 -10.09
N LYS A 107 -19.83 15.78 -11.07
CA LYS A 107 -19.07 16.81 -11.77
C LYS A 107 -18.62 17.90 -10.80
N THR A 108 -17.38 18.32 -10.95
CA THR A 108 -16.79 19.45 -10.22
C THR A 108 -16.29 20.53 -11.18
N ASP A 109 -16.11 21.73 -10.67
CA ASP A 109 -15.36 22.77 -11.38
C ASP A 109 -13.87 22.38 -11.44
N SER A 110 -13.29 22.56 -12.62
CA SER A 110 -11.89 22.25 -12.93
C SER A 110 -11.15 23.52 -13.38
N PRO A 111 -9.93 23.78 -12.90
CA PRO A 111 -9.18 22.96 -11.95
C PRO A 111 -9.65 23.15 -10.50
N HIS A 112 -9.54 22.10 -9.69
CA HIS A 112 -9.71 22.19 -8.24
C HIS A 112 -8.45 22.80 -7.62
N THR A 113 -8.58 23.99 -7.02
CA THR A 113 -7.43 24.80 -6.54
C THR A 113 -7.47 25.11 -5.05
N ASP A 114 -8.55 24.76 -4.35
CA ASP A 114 -8.65 24.94 -2.91
C ASP A 114 -7.69 23.99 -2.18
N PRO A 115 -7.04 24.41 -1.08
CA PRO A 115 -6.21 23.51 -0.29
C PRO A 115 -7.02 22.35 0.30
N VAL A 116 -6.55 21.13 0.08
CA VAL A 116 -7.23 19.90 0.56
C VAL A 116 -6.40 19.17 1.62
N PRO A 117 -6.98 18.78 2.76
CA PRO A 117 -6.29 17.95 3.74
C PRO A 117 -5.82 16.64 3.11
N LEU A 118 -4.58 16.23 3.38
CA LEU A 118 -4.09 14.92 2.92
C LEU A 118 -4.82 13.79 3.64
N LEU A 119 -5.06 12.69 2.93
CA LEU A 119 -5.64 11.48 3.49
C LEU A 119 -4.58 10.71 4.30
N PRO A 120 -4.93 10.19 5.48
CA PRO A 120 -4.08 9.24 6.19
C PRO A 120 -4.09 7.88 5.46
N VAL A 121 -2.91 7.36 5.13
CA VAL A 121 -2.75 6.08 4.43
C VAL A 121 -2.30 4.99 5.38
N ALA A 122 -1.20 5.23 6.09
CA ALA A 122 -0.63 4.24 6.99
C ALA A 122 0.07 4.89 8.19
N GLN A 123 0.08 4.15 9.30
CA GLN A 123 0.86 4.43 10.48
C GLN A 123 1.59 3.16 10.90
N LEU A 124 2.91 3.20 11.03
CA LEU A 124 3.73 2.05 11.43
C LEU A 124 4.62 2.39 12.61
N TYR A 125 4.45 1.67 13.70
CA TYR A 125 5.38 1.73 14.83
C TYR A 125 6.56 0.80 14.59
N ALA A 126 7.76 1.28 14.91
CA ALA A 126 9.00 0.51 14.77
C ALA A 126 9.02 -0.78 15.62
N ARG A 127 8.23 -0.82 16.71
CA ARG A 127 8.07 -2.02 17.55
C ARG A 127 7.31 -3.15 16.86
N ASP A 128 6.47 -2.83 15.88
CA ASP A 128 5.60 -3.79 15.19
C ASP A 128 6.20 -4.22 13.84
N VAL A 129 7.05 -3.39 13.23
CA VAL A 129 7.60 -3.62 11.88
C VAL A 129 9.13 -3.79 11.96
N PRO A 130 9.64 -5.03 12.02
CA PRO A 130 11.07 -5.29 12.05
C PRO A 130 11.79 -4.71 10.83
N GLY A 131 12.92 -4.02 11.06
CA GLY A 131 13.73 -3.45 9.98
C GLY A 131 13.19 -2.15 9.37
N LEU A 132 12.10 -1.58 9.91
CA LEU A 132 11.62 -0.26 9.51
C LEU A 132 12.73 0.77 9.74
N PRO A 133 13.18 1.51 8.71
CA PRO A 133 14.17 2.55 8.90
C PRO A 133 13.58 3.63 9.81
N CYS A 134 14.36 4.16 10.74
CA CYS A 134 13.92 5.22 11.65
C CYS A 134 15.06 6.23 11.83
N PRO A 135 14.81 7.53 11.67
CA PRO A 135 15.78 8.54 12.08
C PRO A 135 15.97 8.52 13.60
N ASP A 136 17.10 9.05 14.07
CA ASP A 136 17.44 9.06 15.49
C ASP A 136 16.33 9.71 16.34
N GLY A 137 15.82 8.97 17.32
CA GLY A 137 14.78 9.42 18.24
C GLY A 137 13.33 9.24 17.73
N ALA A 138 13.13 8.84 16.47
CA ALA A 138 11.82 8.46 15.95
C ALA A 138 11.56 6.96 16.13
N ASN A 139 10.29 6.61 16.33
CA ASN A 139 9.82 5.22 16.45
C ASN A 139 8.47 5.00 15.74
N LEU A 140 8.05 5.94 14.91
CA LEU A 140 6.77 5.94 14.24
C LEU A 140 6.89 6.60 12.86
N LEU A 141 6.48 5.86 11.83
CA LEU A 141 6.32 6.31 10.46
C LEU A 141 4.84 6.58 10.20
N GLN A 142 4.53 7.68 9.53
CA GLN A 142 3.22 7.97 9.00
C GLN A 142 3.29 8.36 7.54
N ILE A 143 2.34 7.85 6.77
CA ILE A 143 2.21 8.08 5.33
C ILE A 143 0.83 8.72 5.11
N LEU A 144 0.84 9.85 4.43
CA LEU A 144 -0.34 10.55 3.95
C LEU A 144 -0.20 10.77 2.45
N TRP A 145 -1.31 10.92 1.74
CA TRP A 145 -1.25 11.30 0.33
C TRP A 145 -2.33 12.30 -0.08
N CYS A 146 -2.13 12.94 -1.22
CA CYS A 146 -3.15 13.77 -1.84
C CYS A 146 -4.40 12.92 -2.17
N PRO A 147 -5.62 13.40 -1.91
CA PRO A 147 -6.85 12.73 -2.34
C PRO A 147 -7.10 12.78 -3.86
N PHE A 148 -6.17 13.34 -4.63
CA PHE A 148 -6.22 13.48 -6.09
C PHE A 148 -4.94 12.91 -6.71
N MET A 149 -5.09 12.30 -7.90
CA MET A 149 -4.06 11.63 -8.68
C MET A 149 -3.23 12.61 -9.51
N ASP A 150 -3.86 13.70 -9.97
CA ASP A 150 -3.31 14.62 -10.98
C ASP A 150 -2.11 15.43 -10.45
N HIS A 151 -0.95 14.80 -10.51
CA HIS A 151 0.37 15.36 -10.27
C HIS A 151 1.32 14.87 -11.36
N ASP A 152 2.51 15.46 -11.41
CA ASP A 152 3.49 15.34 -12.51
C ASP A 152 3.85 13.90 -12.95
N ASP A 153 3.46 12.87 -12.19
CA ASP A 153 3.73 11.44 -12.44
C ASP A 153 2.47 10.52 -12.32
N ASP A 154 1.25 11.07 -12.43
CA ASP A 154 -0.03 10.35 -12.26
C ASP A 154 -0.10 9.52 -10.95
N VAL A 155 0.53 10.02 -9.88
CA VAL A 155 0.48 9.45 -8.52
C VAL A 155 0.02 10.51 -7.52
N PRO A 156 -0.71 10.12 -6.47
CA PRO A 156 -1.05 11.05 -5.41
C PRO A 156 0.23 11.53 -4.71
N ALA A 157 0.31 12.82 -4.38
CA ALA A 157 1.50 13.37 -3.74
C ALA A 157 1.66 12.76 -2.35
N VAL A 158 2.68 11.93 -2.18
CA VAL A 158 2.96 11.21 -0.94
C VAL A 158 3.74 12.09 0.04
N HIS A 159 3.30 12.08 1.29
CA HIS A 159 3.96 12.73 2.40
C HIS A 159 4.33 11.71 3.47
N VAL A 160 5.63 11.65 3.77
CA VAL A 160 6.18 10.84 4.84
C VAL A 160 6.47 11.72 6.06
N ARG A 161 6.11 11.22 7.25
CA ARG A 161 6.37 11.85 8.53
C ARG A 161 6.98 10.84 9.50
N TRP A 162 8.12 11.22 10.06
CA TRP A 162 8.80 10.48 11.12
C TRP A 162 8.53 11.18 12.45
N ARG A 163 8.16 10.42 13.49
CA ARG A 163 7.92 10.99 14.81
C ARG A 163 8.40 10.11 15.95
N SER A 164 8.60 10.75 17.09
CA SER A 164 8.69 10.09 18.38
C SER A 164 7.29 10.02 18.98
N ALA A 165 6.70 8.83 19.05
CA ALA A 165 5.34 8.64 19.54
C ALA A 165 5.18 9.12 20.99
N ASP A 166 6.19 8.88 21.84
CA ASP A 166 6.16 9.24 23.26
C ASP A 166 6.17 10.77 23.49
N GLN A 167 6.54 11.56 22.49
CA GLN A 167 6.49 13.01 22.55
C GLN A 167 5.08 13.58 22.26
N VAL A 168 4.16 12.76 21.72
CA VAL A 168 2.79 13.19 21.41
C VAL A 168 1.89 12.95 22.63
N THR A 169 1.86 13.92 23.54
CA THR A 169 1.04 13.82 24.77
C THR A 169 -0.41 14.26 24.59
N ALA A 170 -0.68 15.08 23.57
CA ALA A 170 -2.02 15.51 23.17
C ALA A 170 -2.14 15.42 21.64
N PHE A 171 -3.18 14.76 21.16
CA PHE A 171 -3.35 14.48 19.74
C PHE A 171 -4.61 15.14 19.17
N LEU A 172 -4.56 15.45 17.88
CA LEU A 172 -5.61 16.10 17.12
C LEU A 172 -6.78 15.13 16.89
N SER A 173 -7.97 15.47 17.37
CA SER A 173 -9.17 14.66 17.21
C SER A 173 -10.45 15.51 17.14
N PRO A 174 -11.29 15.39 16.10
CA PRO A 174 -11.02 14.63 14.87
C PRO A 174 -9.93 15.32 14.02
N PRO A 175 -9.16 14.56 13.21
CA PRO A 175 -8.28 15.17 12.22
C PRO A 175 -9.09 15.89 11.13
N PRO A 176 -8.53 16.90 10.46
CA PRO A 176 -9.11 17.48 9.25
C PRO A 176 -9.27 16.41 8.16
N GLU A 177 -10.39 16.43 7.45
CA GLU A 177 -10.68 15.48 6.38
C GLU A 177 -11.01 16.22 5.08
N PRO A 178 -10.59 15.72 3.92
CA PRO A 178 -11.01 16.31 2.66
C PRO A 178 -12.51 16.05 2.46
N PRO A 179 -13.28 17.07 2.03
CA PRO A 179 -14.71 16.91 1.80
C PRO A 179 -15.02 15.99 0.61
N VAL A 180 -14.10 15.96 -0.35
CA VAL A 180 -14.18 15.16 -1.57
C VAL A 180 -12.83 14.55 -1.90
N ILE A 181 -12.85 13.43 -2.61
CA ILE A 181 -11.69 12.74 -3.16
C ILE A 181 -11.95 12.46 -4.64
N GLU A 182 -10.91 12.24 -5.44
CA GLU A 182 -11.07 12.00 -6.87
C GLU A 182 -11.83 10.70 -7.15
N ARG A 183 -11.43 9.62 -6.47
CA ARG A 183 -12.02 8.28 -6.63
C ARG A 183 -12.19 7.59 -5.28
N GLU A 184 -13.16 6.69 -5.19
CA GLU A 184 -13.48 5.97 -3.95
C GLU A 184 -12.35 5.04 -3.48
N ASP A 185 -11.63 4.45 -4.43
CA ASP A 185 -10.53 3.51 -4.25
C ASP A 185 -9.21 4.18 -3.82
N TYR A 186 -9.24 5.49 -3.56
CA TYR A 186 -8.10 6.24 -3.01
C TYR A 186 -8.17 6.38 -1.49
N TRP A 187 -9.33 6.06 -0.93
CA TRP A 187 -9.52 6.01 0.50
C TRP A 187 -9.24 4.59 1.00
N PRO A 188 -8.18 4.38 1.80
CA PRO A 188 -7.95 3.06 2.39
C PRO A 188 -8.96 2.81 3.51
N ALA A 189 -9.68 1.69 3.41
CA ALA A 189 -10.54 1.21 4.46
C ALA A 189 -9.71 0.83 5.72
N PRO A 190 -10.19 1.17 6.94
CA PRO A 190 -9.44 0.93 8.16
C PRO A 190 -9.09 -0.53 8.40
N CYS A 191 -7.80 -0.81 8.53
CA CYS A 191 -7.25 -2.13 8.76
C CYS A 191 -6.26 -2.13 9.94
N VAL A 192 -6.33 -3.18 10.76
CA VAL A 192 -5.24 -3.54 11.68
C VAL A 192 -4.21 -4.35 10.91
N LEU A 193 -2.93 -4.24 11.29
CA LEU A 193 -1.84 -4.95 10.62
C LEU A 193 -1.43 -6.20 11.38
N HIS A 194 -0.92 -7.19 10.65
CA HIS A 194 -0.36 -8.44 11.18
C HIS A 194 1.02 -8.69 10.58
N PRO A 195 2.05 -7.92 11.00
CA PRO A 195 3.35 -7.94 10.34
C PRO A 195 4.06 -9.30 10.41
N GLU A 196 4.67 -9.69 9.30
CA GLU A 196 5.45 -10.92 9.15
C GLU A 196 6.74 -10.64 8.38
N GLN A 197 7.90 -11.03 8.92
CA GLN A 197 9.16 -10.93 8.20
C GLN A 197 9.37 -12.17 7.33
N VAL A 198 9.54 -11.95 6.02
CA VAL A 198 9.79 -12.99 5.01
C VAL A 198 11.05 -12.68 4.21
N THR A 199 11.59 -13.71 3.56
CA THR A 199 12.69 -13.53 2.59
C THR A 199 12.12 -13.21 1.21
N GLU A 200 12.73 -12.21 0.58
CA GLU A 200 12.40 -11.72 -0.75
C GLU A 200 13.67 -11.60 -1.61
N TYR A 201 13.49 -11.77 -2.91
CA TYR A 201 14.52 -11.68 -3.94
C TYR A 201 14.21 -10.53 -4.92
N PRO A 202 15.23 -9.99 -5.62
CA PRO A 202 15.03 -8.94 -6.60
C PRO A 202 14.13 -9.36 -7.76
N ALA A 203 13.49 -8.38 -8.39
CA ALA A 203 12.78 -8.56 -9.65
C ALA A 203 13.76 -8.93 -10.80
N PRO A 204 13.28 -9.56 -11.90
CA PRO A 204 14.13 -9.98 -13.02
C PRO A 204 15.07 -8.88 -13.56
N GLU A 205 14.60 -7.64 -13.58
CA GLU A 205 15.30 -6.45 -14.11
C GLU A 205 16.52 -6.07 -13.26
N GLN A 206 16.51 -6.46 -11.99
CA GLN A 206 17.58 -6.21 -11.02
C GLN A 206 18.55 -7.39 -10.89
N LEU A 207 18.33 -8.48 -11.64
CA LEU A 207 19.23 -9.62 -11.66
C LEU A 207 20.45 -9.35 -12.55
N PRO A 208 21.62 -9.91 -12.23
CA PRO A 208 22.71 -9.96 -13.17
C PRO A 208 22.26 -10.61 -14.49
N ALA A 209 22.66 -10.07 -15.64
CA ALA A 209 22.19 -10.53 -16.96
C ALA A 209 22.30 -12.05 -17.18
N ALA A 210 23.34 -12.69 -16.65
CA ALA A 210 23.52 -14.14 -16.75
C ALA A 210 22.49 -14.94 -15.92
N VAL A 211 22.02 -14.39 -14.80
CA VAL A 211 20.98 -14.99 -13.95
C VAL A 211 19.61 -14.71 -14.57
N SER A 212 19.36 -13.47 -15.02
CA SER A 212 18.13 -13.10 -15.74
C SER A 212 17.87 -14.02 -16.95
N ALA A 213 18.87 -14.24 -17.81
CA ALA A 213 18.71 -15.16 -18.95
C ALA A 213 18.45 -16.62 -18.55
N ARG A 214 18.92 -17.06 -17.37
CA ARG A 214 18.60 -18.39 -16.83
C ARG A 214 17.20 -18.45 -16.26
N VAL A 215 16.74 -17.35 -15.65
CA VAL A 215 15.35 -17.20 -15.21
C VAL A 215 14.43 -17.29 -16.41
N ASP A 216 14.68 -16.55 -17.49
CA ASP A 216 13.87 -16.60 -18.71
C ASP A 216 13.75 -18.03 -19.26
N ALA A 217 14.88 -18.72 -19.43
CA ALA A 217 14.90 -20.11 -19.90
C ALA A 217 14.16 -21.09 -18.96
N TRP A 218 14.23 -20.86 -17.64
CA TRP A 218 13.53 -21.67 -16.66
C TRP A 218 12.02 -21.43 -16.68
N GLN A 219 11.58 -20.18 -16.86
CA GLN A 219 10.16 -19.84 -17.02
C GLN A 219 9.60 -20.47 -18.29
N GLU A 220 10.34 -20.44 -19.40
CA GLU A 220 9.95 -21.10 -20.66
C GLU A 220 9.82 -22.63 -20.52
N ASP A 221 10.73 -23.27 -19.77
CA ASP A 221 10.75 -24.73 -19.59
C ASP A 221 9.66 -25.22 -18.62
N THR A 222 9.40 -24.46 -17.55
CA THR A 222 8.49 -24.88 -16.47
C THR A 222 7.07 -24.33 -16.61
N GLY A 223 6.90 -23.20 -17.31
CA GLY A 223 5.65 -22.43 -17.34
C GLY A 223 5.40 -21.59 -16.09
N HIS A 224 6.29 -21.61 -15.10
CA HIS A 224 6.18 -20.78 -13.90
C HIS A 224 6.69 -19.36 -14.16
N HIS A 225 6.18 -18.40 -13.40
CA HIS A 225 6.67 -17.02 -13.38
C HIS A 225 7.59 -16.81 -12.17
N TYR A 226 8.82 -16.36 -12.38
CA TYR A 226 9.80 -16.18 -11.30
C TYR A 226 9.34 -15.20 -10.22
N THR A 227 8.67 -14.12 -10.63
CA THR A 227 8.16 -13.07 -9.75
C THR A 227 7.23 -13.63 -8.68
N GLU A 228 6.40 -14.62 -9.04
CA GLU A 228 5.49 -15.34 -8.14
C GLU A 228 6.23 -15.96 -6.95
N PHE A 229 7.48 -16.40 -7.11
CA PHE A 229 8.25 -17.02 -6.03
C PHE A 229 9.25 -16.06 -5.37
N ALA A 230 9.60 -14.98 -6.07
CA ALA A 230 10.70 -14.10 -5.71
C ALA A 230 10.26 -12.87 -4.93
N VAL A 231 9.19 -12.20 -5.36
CA VAL A 231 8.80 -10.88 -4.88
C VAL A 231 7.54 -11.01 -4.02
N ALA A 232 7.60 -10.49 -2.80
CA ALA A 232 6.45 -10.54 -1.90
C ALA A 232 5.36 -9.58 -2.38
N PRO A 233 4.10 -10.04 -2.52
CA PRO A 233 2.99 -9.20 -2.92
C PRO A 233 2.39 -8.44 -1.72
N GLY A 234 1.41 -7.61 -2.03
CA GLY A 234 0.60 -6.91 -1.04
C GLY A 234 1.31 -5.78 -0.33
N TRP A 235 0.81 -5.43 0.85
CA TRP A 235 1.33 -4.29 1.61
C TRP A 235 2.60 -4.69 2.35
N LYS A 236 3.70 -3.99 2.11
CA LYS A 236 5.00 -4.34 2.71
C LYS A 236 5.87 -3.14 3.03
N ALA A 237 6.81 -3.34 3.97
CA ALA A 237 7.83 -2.38 4.35
C ALA A 237 9.24 -2.95 4.10
N GLY A 238 10.08 -2.15 3.46
CA GLY A 238 11.46 -2.51 3.09
C GLY A 238 11.54 -3.48 1.89
N GLY A 239 12.50 -4.40 1.94
CA GLY A 239 12.67 -5.44 0.92
C GLY A 239 13.36 -4.98 -0.37
N TRP A 240 12.92 -5.55 -1.48
CA TRP A 240 13.27 -5.16 -2.84
C TRP A 240 12.18 -4.26 -3.41
N GLY A 241 12.61 -3.13 -3.97
CA GLY A 241 11.77 -2.30 -4.82
C GLY A 241 11.83 -2.81 -6.25
N VAL A 242 10.71 -2.83 -6.93
CA VAL A 242 10.59 -3.20 -8.35
C VAL A 242 10.82 -1.93 -9.15
N VAL A 243 11.46 -2.03 -10.31
CA VAL A 243 11.68 -0.87 -11.20
C VAL A 243 10.86 -1.11 -12.45
N SER A 244 10.05 -0.12 -12.85
CA SER A 244 9.26 -0.20 -14.08
C SER A 244 10.18 -0.33 -15.29
N SER A 245 9.78 -1.14 -16.26
CA SER A 245 10.48 -1.30 -17.54
C SER A 245 10.43 -0.05 -18.43
N ASP A 246 9.59 0.94 -18.11
CA ASP A 246 9.36 2.11 -18.95
C ASP A 246 10.48 3.17 -18.81
N GLU A 247 11.27 3.12 -17.75
CA GLU A 247 12.48 3.95 -17.60
C GLU A 247 13.71 3.16 -18.10
N ASP A 248 13.94 3.21 -19.42
CA ASP A 248 15.09 2.69 -20.17
C ASP A 248 16.31 2.27 -19.29
N ASP A 249 16.44 0.94 -19.06
CA ASP A 249 17.64 0.20 -18.66
C ASP A 249 18.27 0.41 -17.25
N ALA A 250 17.59 1.04 -16.28
CA ALA A 250 18.17 1.20 -14.93
C ALA A 250 17.78 0.06 -13.96
N ALA A 251 18.70 -0.88 -13.70
CA ALA A 251 18.60 -1.84 -12.59
C ALA A 251 18.68 -1.19 -11.18
N ASP A 252 18.94 0.12 -11.11
CA ASP A 252 19.15 0.87 -9.88
C ASP A 252 17.84 1.50 -9.38
N PRO A 253 17.61 1.55 -8.05
CA PRO A 253 16.53 2.33 -7.45
C PRO A 253 16.54 3.80 -7.90
N PRO A 254 15.39 4.49 -7.87
CA PRO A 254 15.33 5.89 -8.27
C PRO A 254 16.23 6.75 -7.38
N ARG A 255 16.67 7.90 -7.89
CA ARG A 255 17.56 8.81 -7.17
C ARG A 255 16.76 9.86 -6.43
N CYS A 256 17.19 10.17 -5.21
CA CYS A 256 16.71 11.36 -4.51
C CYS A 256 17.18 12.62 -5.24
N GLY A 257 16.49 13.75 -5.07
CA GLY A 257 16.92 15.05 -5.62
C GLY A 257 18.32 15.50 -5.18
N CYS A 258 18.88 14.92 -4.11
CA CYS A 258 20.28 15.13 -3.72
C CYS A 258 21.30 14.28 -4.51
N GLY A 259 20.86 13.37 -5.37
CA GLY A 259 21.68 12.47 -6.19
C GLY A 259 21.96 11.09 -5.59
N ALA A 260 21.67 10.89 -4.30
CA ALA A 260 21.84 9.60 -3.63
C ALA A 260 20.84 8.55 -4.15
N VAL A 261 21.30 7.28 -4.23
CA VAL A 261 20.42 6.15 -4.51
C VAL A 261 19.48 5.95 -3.34
N THR A 262 18.18 5.89 -3.61
CA THR A 262 17.18 5.69 -2.55
C THR A 262 17.09 4.23 -2.12
N ALA A 263 16.44 3.98 -0.99
CA ALA A 263 16.13 2.64 -0.51
C ALA A 263 14.60 2.44 -0.44
N PRO A 264 14.09 1.23 -0.75
CA PRO A 264 12.66 0.92 -0.61
C PRO A 264 12.20 1.15 0.83
N LEU A 265 11.12 1.91 1.00
CA LEU A 265 10.50 2.18 2.29
C LEU A 265 9.24 1.35 2.46
N PHE A 266 8.31 1.49 1.51
CA PHE A 266 6.94 1.00 1.66
C PHE A 266 6.33 0.73 0.29
N THR A 267 5.58 -0.34 0.16
CA THR A 267 4.79 -0.66 -1.04
C THR A 267 3.32 -0.71 -0.66
N VAL A 268 2.52 0.06 -1.39
CA VAL A 268 1.07 -0.05 -1.43
C VAL A 268 0.75 -1.08 -2.50
N GLY A 269 0.66 -2.34 -2.08
CA GLY A 269 0.21 -3.43 -2.94
C GLY A 269 -1.31 -3.50 -2.99
N LEU A 270 -1.85 -4.15 -4.02
CA LEU A 270 -3.29 -4.34 -4.18
C LEU A 270 -3.73 -5.60 -3.40
N SER A 271 -3.31 -6.77 -3.88
CA SER A 271 -3.70 -8.07 -3.29
C SER A 271 -2.57 -8.76 -2.54
N GLU A 272 -2.91 -9.40 -1.42
CA GLU A 272 -1.98 -10.17 -0.60
C GLU A 272 -1.58 -11.54 -1.21
N TRP A 273 -2.33 -12.04 -2.19
CA TRP A 273 -2.07 -13.24 -2.99
C TRP A 273 -2.87 -13.18 -4.30
N ASN A 274 -2.50 -13.99 -5.30
CA ASN A 274 -3.27 -14.19 -6.53
C ASN A 274 -4.21 -15.42 -6.42
N GLU A 275 -5.09 -15.61 -7.39
CA GLU A 275 -6.08 -16.70 -7.35
C GLU A 275 -5.43 -18.09 -7.33
N ASP A 276 -4.31 -18.28 -8.02
CA ASP A 276 -3.61 -19.56 -8.15
C ASP A 276 -2.61 -19.84 -7.01
N ASP A 277 -2.21 -18.79 -6.28
CA ASP A 277 -1.25 -18.82 -5.16
C ASP A 277 0.01 -19.67 -5.46
N GLU A 278 0.50 -19.63 -6.70
CA GLU A 278 1.64 -20.46 -7.13
C GLU A 278 2.87 -20.22 -6.25
N GLY A 279 3.07 -18.97 -5.83
CA GLY A 279 4.14 -18.53 -4.93
C GLY A 279 3.98 -18.94 -3.46
N GLY A 280 2.81 -19.45 -3.07
CA GLY A 280 2.47 -19.76 -1.68
C GLY A 280 2.53 -18.51 -0.79
N TRP A 281 1.91 -17.41 -1.20
CA TRP A 281 1.84 -16.16 -0.43
C TRP A 281 0.62 -16.07 0.45
N ARG A 282 -0.42 -16.85 0.17
CA ARG A 282 -1.64 -16.83 0.97
C ARG A 282 -1.36 -17.31 2.40
N PRO A 283 -1.66 -16.50 3.43
CA PRO A 283 -1.42 -16.91 4.81
C PRO A 283 -2.19 -18.17 5.19
N LEU A 284 -1.56 -19.03 5.99
CA LEU A 284 -2.14 -20.28 6.49
C LEU A 284 -3.48 -20.05 7.21
N GLU A 285 -3.59 -18.94 7.94
CA GLU A 285 -4.78 -18.58 8.70
C GLU A 285 -5.95 -18.14 7.80
N ASP A 286 -5.68 -17.79 6.55
CA ASP A 286 -6.69 -17.37 5.57
C ASP A 286 -6.85 -18.41 4.44
N ALA A 287 -6.29 -19.62 4.57
CA ALA A 287 -6.32 -20.66 3.54
C ALA A 287 -7.75 -21.07 3.10
N ASP A 288 -8.72 -20.99 4.01
CA ASP A 288 -10.13 -21.32 3.75
C ASP A 288 -10.99 -20.11 3.34
N ALA A 289 -10.40 -18.91 3.23
CA ALA A 289 -11.13 -17.71 2.80
C ALA A 289 -11.71 -17.89 1.38
N ASP A 290 -12.94 -17.45 1.16
CA ASP A 290 -13.51 -17.35 -0.18
C ASP A 290 -13.56 -15.87 -0.54
N ASP A 291 -12.49 -15.37 -1.16
CA ASP A 291 -12.35 -13.96 -1.55
C ASP A 291 -13.49 -13.53 -2.49
N ARG A 292 -13.98 -14.45 -3.33
CA ARG A 292 -15.12 -14.20 -4.24
C ARG A 292 -16.46 -14.05 -3.51
N ARG A 293 -16.53 -14.48 -2.24
CA ARG A 293 -17.71 -14.42 -1.38
C ARG A 293 -17.48 -13.64 -0.09
N CYS A 294 -16.55 -12.70 -0.07
CA CYS A 294 -16.45 -11.74 1.04
C CYS A 294 -16.31 -10.29 0.56
N TYR A 295 -16.88 -9.37 1.33
CA TYR A 295 -16.64 -7.93 1.16
C TYR A 295 -16.23 -7.27 2.49
N PRO A 296 -15.10 -6.53 2.51
CA PRO A 296 -14.10 -6.51 1.43
C PRO A 296 -13.44 -7.91 1.30
N PRO A 297 -12.84 -8.24 0.14
CA PRO A 297 -12.07 -9.47 -0.04
C PRO A 297 -11.01 -9.61 1.05
N VAL A 298 -10.70 -10.84 1.52
CA VAL A 298 -9.69 -11.03 2.58
C VAL A 298 -8.29 -10.68 2.06
N GLY A 299 -8.05 -10.91 0.77
CA GLY A 299 -6.84 -10.50 0.06
C GLY A 299 -6.71 -9.00 -0.22
N ASP A 300 -7.83 -8.26 -0.23
CA ASP A 300 -7.90 -6.82 -0.60
C ASP A 300 -8.69 -5.96 0.42
N PRO A 301 -8.43 -6.07 1.75
CA PRO A 301 -9.32 -5.49 2.75
C PRO A 301 -9.22 -3.97 2.85
N THR A 302 -8.19 -3.36 2.25
CA THR A 302 -7.98 -1.91 2.23
C THR A 302 -8.84 -1.21 1.19
N GLY A 303 -9.36 -1.93 0.19
CA GLY A 303 -10.16 -1.36 -0.90
C GLY A 303 -9.42 -0.37 -1.79
N ILE A 304 -8.09 -0.28 -1.68
CA ILE A 304 -7.26 0.54 -2.56
C ILE A 304 -7.17 -0.14 -3.92
N GLU A 305 -7.39 0.62 -4.99
CA GLU A 305 -7.20 0.17 -6.36
C GLU A 305 -6.45 1.25 -7.17
N LEU A 306 -5.32 0.84 -7.74
CA LEU A 306 -4.43 1.69 -8.53
C LEU A 306 -4.35 1.22 -9.99
N GLY A 307 -5.40 0.51 -10.45
CA GLY A 307 -5.41 -0.16 -11.76
C GLY A 307 -4.50 -1.39 -11.76
N ASP A 308 -3.70 -1.56 -12.81
CA ASP A 308 -2.79 -2.70 -12.98
C ASP A 308 -1.41 -2.46 -12.34
N GLU A 309 -1.33 -1.59 -11.34
CA GLU A 309 -0.07 -1.07 -10.81
C GLU A 309 -0.06 -1.00 -9.28
N GLU A 310 1.16 -0.96 -8.73
CA GLU A 310 1.43 -0.74 -7.32
C GLU A 310 2.21 0.55 -7.13
N LEU A 311 2.05 1.18 -5.97
CA LEU A 311 2.83 2.37 -5.60
C LEU A 311 3.95 1.98 -4.65
N GLN A 312 5.19 2.28 -5.05
CA GLN A 312 6.37 2.10 -4.22
C GLN A 312 6.92 3.44 -3.75
N ILE A 313 7.19 3.52 -2.46
CA ILE A 313 7.73 4.70 -1.78
C ILE A 313 9.15 4.38 -1.36
N TYR A 314 10.07 5.29 -1.68
CA TYR A 314 11.48 5.20 -1.39
C TYR A 314 11.93 6.38 -0.51
N TYR A 315 12.87 6.12 0.39
CA TYR A 315 13.47 7.16 1.24
C TYR A 315 14.93 7.39 0.88
N CYS A 316 15.44 8.58 1.20
CA CYS A 316 16.84 8.91 1.03
C CYS A 316 17.65 8.47 2.27
N PRO A 317 18.65 7.57 2.13
CA PRO A 317 19.48 7.15 3.25
C PRO A 317 20.38 8.27 3.83
N GLU A 318 20.67 9.30 3.04
CA GLU A 318 21.49 10.45 3.46
C GLU A 318 20.70 11.44 4.34
N SER A 319 19.37 11.51 4.20
CA SER A 319 18.54 12.41 4.99
C SER A 319 17.07 12.00 4.95
N TYR A 320 16.50 11.77 6.13
CA TYR A 320 15.07 11.50 6.31
C TYR A 320 14.18 12.75 6.14
N GLU A 321 14.78 13.94 6.00
CA GLU A 321 14.08 15.20 5.71
C GLU A 321 13.87 15.42 4.21
N HIS A 322 14.56 14.66 3.36
CA HIS A 322 14.32 14.74 1.92
C HIS A 322 12.94 14.16 1.60
N PRO A 323 12.19 14.77 0.64
CA PRO A 323 10.94 14.21 0.17
C PRO A 323 11.11 12.75 -0.30
N PRO A 324 10.10 11.89 -0.08
CA PRO A 324 10.13 10.54 -0.61
C PRO A 324 10.16 10.58 -2.15
N VAL A 325 10.69 9.53 -2.74
CA VAL A 325 10.57 9.28 -4.18
C VAL A 325 9.53 8.19 -4.37
N THR A 326 8.59 8.40 -5.29
CA THR A 326 7.50 7.47 -5.58
C THR A 326 7.65 6.91 -6.98
N VAL A 327 7.39 5.62 -7.13
CA VAL A 327 7.45 4.92 -8.41
C VAL A 327 6.21 4.06 -8.56
N ARG A 328 5.61 4.10 -9.75
CA ARG A 328 4.56 3.16 -10.17
C ARG A 328 5.21 1.97 -10.83
N VAL A 329 4.76 0.78 -10.46
CA VAL A 329 5.24 -0.46 -11.06
C VAL A 329 4.06 -1.29 -11.48
N TYR A 330 4.15 -1.95 -12.63
CA TYR A 330 3.14 -2.94 -13.00
C TYR A 330 3.05 -4.02 -11.94
N ARG A 331 1.80 -4.42 -11.67
CA ARG A 331 1.48 -5.49 -10.75
C ARG A 331 2.23 -6.75 -11.20
N LEU A 332 2.90 -7.39 -10.24
CA LEU A 332 3.70 -8.60 -10.49
C LEU A 332 2.90 -9.90 -10.36
N LEU A 333 1.63 -9.79 -9.93
CA LEU A 333 0.67 -10.88 -9.68
C LEU A 333 -0.52 -10.84 -10.65
#